data_AF-A0A345RBH5-F1
#
_entry.id   AF-A0A345RBH5-F1
#
_cell.length_a   1.000
_cell.length_b   1.000
_cell.length_c   1.000
_cell.angle_alpha   90.00
_cell.angle_beta   90.00
_cell.angle_gamma   90.00
#
_symmetry.space_group_name_H-M   'P 1'
#
loop_
_entity.id
_entity.type
_entity.pdbx_description
1 polymer ?
#
loop_
_entity_poly.entity_id
_entity_poly.type
_entity_poly.pdbx_seq_one_letter_code
_entity_poly.pdbx_strand_id
1 'polypeptide(L)'
;MIIETDRLILQPVTKQDTHGIAQVVFSDPNVVGMLAHDIRTPESALAEAERWTSIMGSDGDGGIWDDGGMGLFSVVPKSDQALAGVTGFYMERNEHQCWNGEYFYALGTQWHGRGLMSEAADALGERLRSLDDLGVIYAGYWDMINEASGRLLRRTGLKPKGRKSVIEEYGGDRCRMIFEFDLWRLSKAAPGDDRNAILSQVARRAGAFVAEDIIPRDDALASLKDSYGSPSLTRDAITILDESIKRPGMAYLEIRGTGETAAPQNRLK
;
A
#
# COMPACT_ATOMS: atom_id res chain seq x y z
N MET A 1 -12.21 -11.21 -16.64
CA MET A 1 -13.37 -10.79 -15.82
C MET A 1 -13.37 -9.28 -15.73
N ILE A 2 -14.47 -8.61 -16.10
CA ILE A 2 -14.63 -7.15 -15.96
C ILE A 2 -15.74 -6.91 -14.94
N ILE A 3 -15.55 -5.95 -14.04
CA ILE A 3 -16.56 -5.54 -13.05
C ILE A 3 -16.97 -4.11 -13.39
N GLU A 4 -18.25 -3.94 -13.73
CA GLU A 4 -18.83 -2.63 -13.92
C GLU A 4 -19.63 -2.22 -12.69
N THR A 5 -19.46 -0.96 -12.32
CA THR A 5 -20.20 -0.29 -11.25
C THR A 5 -20.94 0.91 -11.84
N ASP A 6 -21.58 1.72 -11.00
CA ASP A 6 -22.30 2.92 -11.46
C ASP A 6 -21.37 3.89 -12.17
N ARG A 7 -20.15 4.10 -11.64
CA ARG A 7 -19.21 5.10 -12.13
C ARG A 7 -17.89 4.53 -12.64
N LEU A 8 -17.58 3.27 -12.36
CA LEU A 8 -16.28 2.67 -12.69
C LEU A 8 -16.41 1.45 -13.59
N ILE A 9 -15.37 1.25 -14.37
CA ILE A 9 -15.00 -0.03 -14.97
C ILE A 9 -13.75 -0.51 -14.24
N LEU A 10 -13.82 -1.69 -13.63
CA LEU A 10 -12.67 -2.40 -13.10
C LEU A 10 -12.32 -3.51 -14.07
N GLN A 11 -11.17 -3.39 -14.72
CA GLN A 11 -10.70 -4.37 -15.71
C GLN A 11 -9.33 -4.92 -15.30
N PRO A 12 -9.03 -6.20 -15.60
CA PRO A 12 -7.74 -6.78 -15.30
C PRO A 12 -6.64 -5.95 -15.94
N VAL A 13 -5.58 -5.67 -15.18
CA VAL A 13 -4.40 -4.99 -15.69
C VAL A 13 -3.63 -5.93 -16.60
N THR A 14 -3.10 -5.37 -17.68
CA THR A 14 -2.17 -6.03 -18.59
C THR A 14 -0.80 -5.33 -18.56
N LYS A 15 0.22 -5.95 -19.16
CA LYS A 15 1.53 -5.32 -19.36
C LYS A 15 1.44 -4.02 -20.17
N GLN A 16 0.40 -3.83 -20.98
CA GLN A 16 0.18 -2.59 -21.73
C GLN A 16 -0.19 -1.40 -20.82
N ASP A 17 -0.76 -1.65 -19.64
CA ASP A 17 -1.14 -0.60 -18.70
C ASP A 17 0.04 -0.05 -17.88
N THR A 18 1.21 -0.67 -17.99
CA THR A 18 2.42 -0.37 -17.20
C THR A 18 2.74 1.12 -17.18
N HIS A 19 2.81 1.79 -18.34
CA HIS A 19 3.11 3.22 -18.40
C HIS A 19 2.02 4.08 -17.75
N GLY A 20 0.75 3.72 -17.93
CA GLY A 20 -0.36 4.42 -17.28
C GLY A 20 -0.26 4.31 -15.76
N ILE A 21 0.04 3.12 -15.24
CA ILE A 21 0.22 2.88 -13.79
C ILE A 21 1.43 3.63 -13.26
N ALA A 22 2.56 3.59 -13.98
CA ALA A 22 3.76 4.35 -13.63
C ALA A 22 3.44 5.85 -13.50
N GLN A 23 2.69 6.40 -14.46
CA GLN A 23 2.29 7.81 -14.46
C GLN A 23 1.29 8.14 -13.36
N VAL A 24 0.25 7.34 -13.14
CA VAL A 24 -0.85 7.68 -12.24
C VAL A 24 -0.55 7.37 -10.77
N VAL A 25 0.22 6.32 -10.52
CA VAL A 25 0.50 5.81 -9.16
C VAL A 25 1.94 6.07 -8.78
N PHE A 26 2.90 5.56 -9.56
CA PHE A 26 4.31 5.55 -9.18
C PHE A 26 5.07 6.83 -9.50
N SER A 27 4.43 7.84 -10.10
CA SER A 27 5.05 9.16 -10.28
C SER A 27 4.66 10.16 -9.19
N ASP A 28 3.72 9.79 -8.31
CA ASP A 28 3.17 10.66 -7.27
C ASP A 28 3.73 10.31 -5.89
N PRO A 29 4.64 11.14 -5.32
CA PRO A 29 5.22 10.87 -4.01
C PRO A 29 4.21 10.86 -2.86
N ASN A 30 3.04 11.49 -3.00
CA ASN A 30 2.00 11.45 -1.97
C ASN A 30 1.28 10.10 -1.95
N VAL A 31 1.11 9.47 -3.12
CA VAL A 31 0.55 8.13 -3.24
C VAL A 31 1.56 7.11 -2.77
N VAL A 32 2.78 7.12 -3.34
CA VAL A 32 3.83 6.16 -3.00
C VAL A 32 4.31 6.32 -1.56
N GLY A 33 4.17 7.52 -1.00
CA GLY A 33 4.37 7.77 0.42
C GLY A 33 3.54 6.89 1.36
N MET A 34 2.48 6.26 0.87
CA MET A 34 1.63 5.32 1.62
C MET A 34 1.93 3.85 1.29
N LEU A 35 2.79 3.59 0.30
CA LEU A 35 3.20 2.29 -0.17
C LEU A 35 4.61 1.94 0.32
N ALA A 36 5.09 0.76 -0.06
CA ALA A 36 6.41 0.22 0.30
C ALA A 36 7.40 0.27 -0.88
N HIS A 37 7.38 1.36 -1.66
CA HIS A 37 8.17 1.50 -2.90
C HIS A 37 9.05 2.74 -2.89
N ASP A 38 10.10 2.72 -3.72
CA ASP A 38 10.97 3.84 -3.96
C ASP A 38 10.80 4.31 -5.41
N ILE A 39 10.43 5.58 -5.56
CA ILE A 39 10.20 6.22 -6.87
C ILE A 39 11.06 7.48 -7.04
N ARG A 40 12.23 7.54 -6.39
CA ARG A 40 13.14 8.70 -6.47
C ARG A 40 13.53 9.07 -7.91
N THR A 41 13.39 8.13 -8.85
CA THR A 41 13.65 8.32 -10.28
C THR A 41 12.45 7.88 -11.14
N PRO A 42 12.23 8.49 -12.33
CA PRO A 42 11.23 8.00 -13.29
C PRO A 42 11.43 6.53 -13.66
N GLU A 43 12.68 6.07 -13.75
CA GLU A 43 13.04 4.69 -14.05
C GLU A 43 12.57 3.75 -12.93
N SER A 44 12.75 4.13 -11.66
CA SER A 44 12.23 3.36 -10.52
C SER A 44 10.70 3.33 -10.49
N ALA A 45 10.03 4.42 -10.89
CA ALA A 45 8.57 4.44 -11.01
C ALA A 45 8.06 3.46 -12.07
N LEU A 46 8.74 3.41 -13.22
CA LEU A 46 8.43 2.46 -14.27
C LEU A 46 8.71 1.02 -13.83
N ALA A 47 9.86 0.76 -13.19
CA ALA A 47 10.23 -0.56 -12.71
C ALA A 47 9.25 -1.12 -11.67
N GLU A 48 8.72 -0.29 -10.77
CA GLU A 48 7.69 -0.74 -9.81
C GLU A 48 6.35 -1.01 -10.49
N ALA A 49 5.96 -0.21 -11.50
CA ALA A 49 4.79 -0.51 -12.31
C ALA A 49 4.95 -1.83 -13.09
N GLU A 50 6.12 -2.06 -13.70
CA GLU A 50 6.45 -3.31 -14.39
C GLU A 50 6.40 -4.51 -13.45
N ARG A 51 6.90 -4.36 -12.21
CA ARG A 51 6.82 -5.41 -11.21
C ARG A 51 5.37 -5.75 -10.87
N TRP A 52 4.51 -4.74 -10.72
CA TRP A 52 3.08 -4.95 -10.45
C TRP A 52 2.37 -5.62 -11.62
N THR A 53 2.61 -5.19 -12.87
CA THR A 53 1.97 -5.77 -14.05
C THR A 53 2.50 -7.15 -14.39
N SER A 54 3.80 -7.41 -14.22
CA SER A 54 4.40 -8.74 -14.43
C SER A 54 3.91 -9.74 -13.38
N ILE A 55 3.83 -9.39 -12.09
CA ILE A 55 3.42 -10.35 -11.07
C ILE A 55 1.90 -10.52 -11.03
N MET A 56 1.13 -9.44 -11.17
CA MET A 56 -0.31 -9.43 -10.86
C MET A 56 -1.22 -9.12 -12.05
N GLY A 57 -0.65 -8.80 -13.22
CA GLY A 57 -1.40 -8.60 -14.45
C GLY A 57 -1.93 -9.91 -15.02
N SER A 58 -2.99 -9.83 -15.83
CA SER A 58 -3.63 -10.98 -16.47
C SER A 58 -2.82 -11.62 -17.58
N ASP A 59 -1.86 -10.90 -18.14
CA ASP A 59 -0.82 -11.40 -19.06
C ASP A 59 0.58 -11.36 -18.40
N GLY A 60 0.57 -11.30 -17.06
CA GLY A 60 1.74 -11.34 -16.21
C GLY A 60 2.38 -12.73 -16.12
N ASP A 61 3.60 -12.77 -15.64
CA ASP A 61 4.39 -13.99 -15.43
C ASP A 61 4.11 -14.64 -14.06
N GLY A 62 3.29 -14.00 -13.21
CA GLY A 62 2.95 -14.50 -11.88
C GLY A 62 1.84 -15.54 -11.81
N GLY A 63 1.15 -15.86 -12.92
CA GLY A 63 0.18 -16.97 -13.02
C GLY A 63 -1.14 -16.81 -12.24
N ILE A 64 -1.32 -15.73 -11.46
CA ILE A 64 -2.48 -15.52 -10.57
C ILE A 64 -3.82 -15.72 -11.30
N TRP A 65 -3.94 -15.16 -12.50
CA TRP A 65 -5.18 -15.22 -13.27
C TRP A 65 -5.40 -16.58 -13.93
N ASP A 66 -4.33 -17.23 -14.37
CA ASP A 66 -4.38 -18.55 -15.00
C ASP A 66 -4.79 -19.64 -14.01
N ASP A 67 -4.39 -19.49 -12.74
CA ASP A 67 -4.77 -20.39 -11.64
C ASP A 67 -6.22 -20.18 -11.16
N GLY A 68 -6.94 -19.21 -11.74
CA GLY A 68 -8.33 -18.87 -11.41
C GLY A 68 -8.47 -17.86 -10.27
N GLY A 69 -7.38 -17.22 -9.87
CA GLY A 69 -7.36 -16.21 -8.82
C GLY A 69 -7.81 -14.84 -9.31
N MET A 70 -7.58 -13.82 -8.49
CA MET A 70 -7.77 -12.42 -8.86
C MET A 70 -6.48 -11.65 -8.60
N GLY A 71 -6.02 -10.94 -9.62
CA GLY A 71 -4.84 -10.10 -9.56
C GLY A 71 -5.18 -8.61 -9.45
N LEU A 72 -4.42 -7.81 -10.19
CA LEU A 72 -4.52 -6.36 -10.26
C LEU A 72 -5.62 -5.91 -11.25
N PHE A 73 -6.48 -5.00 -10.82
CA PHE A 73 -7.46 -4.31 -11.66
C PHE A 73 -7.09 -2.83 -11.79
N SER A 74 -7.30 -2.29 -12.99
CA SER A 74 -7.30 -0.85 -13.20
C SER A 74 -8.64 -0.28 -12.75
N VAL A 75 -8.60 0.92 -12.18
CA VAL A 75 -9.80 1.69 -11.80
C VAL A 75 -10.00 2.77 -12.84
N VAL A 76 -11.03 2.63 -13.69
CA VAL A 76 -11.30 3.56 -14.79
C VAL A 76 -12.66 4.21 -14.60
N PRO A 77 -12.74 5.52 -14.28
CA PRO A 77 -14.01 6.25 -14.23
C PRO A 77 -14.65 6.31 -15.62
N LYS A 78 -15.93 5.96 -15.70
CA LYS A 78 -16.73 5.99 -16.94
C LYS A 78 -16.82 7.39 -17.56
N SER A 79 -16.78 8.44 -16.73
CA SER A 79 -16.83 9.85 -17.16
C SER A 79 -15.59 10.29 -17.92
N ASP A 80 -14.41 9.85 -17.48
CA ASP A 80 -13.13 10.34 -17.97
C ASP A 80 -12.46 9.35 -18.91
N GLN A 81 -12.83 8.07 -18.81
CA GLN A 81 -12.22 6.94 -19.54
C GLN A 81 -10.69 6.90 -19.38
N ALA A 82 -10.19 7.36 -18.24
CA ALA A 82 -8.78 7.44 -17.91
C ALA A 82 -8.45 6.60 -16.67
N LEU A 83 -7.23 6.07 -16.60
CA LEU A 83 -6.77 5.35 -15.42
C LEU A 83 -6.76 6.29 -14.19
N ALA A 84 -7.53 5.94 -13.17
CA ALA A 84 -7.54 6.67 -11.91
C ALA A 84 -6.60 6.08 -10.86
N GLY A 85 -6.34 4.78 -10.97
CA GLY A 85 -5.50 4.03 -10.06
C GLY A 85 -5.69 2.54 -10.28
N VAL A 86 -5.31 1.75 -9.28
CA VAL A 86 -5.39 0.30 -9.31
C VAL A 86 -5.86 -0.24 -7.97
N THR A 87 -6.47 -1.42 -8.01
CA THR A 87 -6.90 -2.15 -6.82
C THR A 87 -6.96 -3.62 -7.16
N GLY A 88 -6.86 -4.48 -6.17
CA GLY A 88 -7.01 -5.90 -6.43
C GLY A 88 -6.47 -6.74 -5.32
N PHE A 89 -6.10 -7.95 -5.70
CA PHE A 89 -5.56 -8.92 -4.78
C PHE A 89 -4.30 -9.53 -5.34
N TYR A 90 -3.45 -10.00 -4.45
CA TYR A 90 -2.46 -11.01 -4.76
C TYR A 90 -3.02 -12.31 -4.20
N MET A 91 -3.71 -13.11 -5.02
CA MET A 91 -4.40 -14.33 -4.57
C MET A 91 -3.76 -15.58 -5.12
N GLU A 92 -3.35 -16.46 -4.22
CA GLU A 92 -2.81 -17.78 -4.54
C GLU A 92 -3.56 -18.86 -3.76
N ARG A 93 -3.56 -20.09 -4.27
CA ARG A 93 -4.10 -21.23 -3.54
C ARG A 93 -3.10 -21.71 -2.48
N ASN A 94 -3.57 -21.92 -1.26
CA ASN A 94 -2.80 -22.63 -0.24
C ASN A 94 -2.83 -24.15 -0.50
N GLU A 95 -2.19 -24.91 0.39
CA GLU A 95 -2.16 -26.38 0.35
C GLU A 95 -3.55 -27.04 0.43
N HIS A 96 -4.55 -26.33 0.95
CA HIS A 96 -5.95 -26.76 1.02
C HIS A 96 -6.79 -26.31 -0.17
N GLN A 97 -6.15 -25.75 -1.21
CA GLN A 97 -6.82 -25.17 -2.37
C GLN A 97 -7.75 -24.01 -2.01
N CYS A 98 -7.50 -23.28 -0.94
CA CYS A 98 -8.23 -22.06 -0.59
C CYS A 98 -7.46 -20.81 -1.00
N TRP A 99 -8.17 -19.75 -1.40
CA TRP A 99 -7.57 -18.49 -1.82
C TRP A 99 -7.02 -17.68 -0.65
N ASN A 100 -5.71 -17.47 -0.64
CA ASN A 100 -5.00 -16.67 0.35
C ASN A 100 -4.27 -15.54 -0.34
N GLY A 101 -4.07 -14.42 0.37
CA GLY A 101 -3.54 -13.26 -0.30
C GLY A 101 -3.60 -11.93 0.42
N GLU A 102 -3.15 -10.90 -0.27
CA GLU A 102 -3.21 -9.52 0.19
C GLU A 102 -4.15 -8.70 -0.70
N TYR A 103 -5.02 -7.89 -0.09
CA TYR A 103 -5.75 -6.82 -0.77
C TYR A 103 -4.88 -5.56 -0.77
N PHE A 104 -4.72 -4.96 -1.94
CA PHE A 104 -4.00 -3.69 -2.09
C PHE A 104 -4.77 -2.74 -2.99
N TYR A 105 -4.44 -1.45 -2.89
CA TYR A 105 -4.94 -0.44 -3.80
C TYR A 105 -4.03 0.79 -3.81
N ALA A 106 -4.09 1.55 -4.90
CA ALA A 106 -3.48 2.87 -5.01
C ALA A 106 -4.34 3.74 -5.93
N LEU A 107 -4.56 5.00 -5.54
CA LEU A 107 -5.36 5.96 -6.31
C LEU A 107 -4.53 7.23 -6.50
N GLY A 108 -4.42 7.73 -7.73
CA GLY A 108 -3.70 8.98 -8.01
C GLY A 108 -4.32 10.16 -7.27
N THR A 109 -3.51 11.09 -6.75
CA THR A 109 -3.99 12.19 -5.87
C THR A 109 -5.09 13.04 -6.53
N GLN A 110 -5.00 13.27 -7.85
CA GLN A 110 -6.02 14.02 -8.62
C GLN A 110 -7.44 13.42 -8.58
N TRP A 111 -7.56 12.15 -8.20
CA TRP A 111 -8.82 11.40 -8.11
C TRP A 111 -9.35 11.25 -6.68
N HIS A 112 -8.59 11.72 -5.68
CA HIS A 112 -8.98 11.64 -4.27
C HIS A 112 -10.25 12.45 -3.98
N GLY A 113 -10.97 12.10 -2.91
CA GLY A 113 -12.19 12.82 -2.48
C GLY A 113 -13.44 12.56 -3.33
N ARG A 114 -13.34 11.82 -4.44
CA ARG A 114 -14.46 11.54 -5.36
C ARG A 114 -15.25 10.26 -5.01
N GLY A 115 -14.81 9.51 -4.01
CA GLY A 115 -15.43 8.25 -3.59
C GLY A 115 -15.22 7.06 -4.55
N LEU A 116 -14.33 7.20 -5.53
CA LEU A 116 -14.08 6.16 -6.56
C LEU A 116 -13.53 4.87 -5.93
N MET A 117 -12.46 4.97 -5.13
CA MET A 117 -11.89 3.77 -4.52
C MET A 117 -12.82 3.13 -3.46
N SER A 118 -13.74 3.90 -2.87
CA SER A 118 -14.77 3.32 -1.98
C SER A 118 -15.74 2.43 -2.75
N GLU A 119 -16.17 2.85 -3.93
CA GLU A 119 -17.04 2.07 -4.83
C GLU A 119 -16.32 0.84 -5.38
N ALA A 120 -15.05 0.99 -5.76
CA ALA A 120 -14.22 -0.15 -6.18
C ALA A 120 -14.05 -1.18 -5.06
N ALA A 121 -13.81 -0.72 -3.82
CA ALA A 121 -13.68 -1.58 -2.65
C ALA A 121 -14.98 -2.31 -2.29
N ASP A 122 -16.15 -1.68 -2.49
CA ASP A 122 -17.43 -2.35 -2.30
C ASP A 122 -17.61 -3.50 -3.30
N ALA A 123 -17.37 -3.22 -4.58
CA ALA A 123 -17.57 -4.20 -5.66
C ALA A 123 -16.61 -5.40 -5.53
N LEU A 124 -15.32 -5.14 -5.27
CA LEU A 124 -14.34 -6.21 -5.02
C LEU A 124 -14.60 -6.94 -3.70
N GLY A 125 -15.08 -6.25 -2.67
CA GLY A 125 -15.46 -6.85 -1.40
C GLY A 125 -16.65 -7.81 -1.53
N GLU A 126 -17.65 -7.43 -2.30
CA GLU A 126 -18.78 -8.31 -2.63
C GLU A 126 -18.28 -9.56 -3.36
N ARG A 127 -17.44 -9.38 -4.39
CA ARG A 127 -16.85 -10.51 -5.13
C ARG A 127 -16.02 -11.43 -4.23
N LEU A 128 -15.23 -10.86 -3.33
CA LEU A 128 -14.41 -11.63 -2.41
C LEU A 128 -15.26 -12.48 -1.46
N ARG A 129 -16.33 -11.89 -0.92
CA ARG A 129 -17.26 -12.59 -0.02
C ARG A 129 -18.13 -13.62 -0.72
N SER A 130 -18.20 -13.59 -2.04
CA SER A 130 -18.91 -14.59 -2.85
C SER A 130 -18.04 -15.80 -3.22
N LEU A 131 -16.79 -15.89 -2.74
CA LEU A 131 -15.91 -17.03 -3.01
C LEU A 131 -16.19 -18.16 -2.02
N ASP A 132 -16.54 -19.33 -2.55
CA ASP A 132 -16.79 -20.53 -1.74
C ASP A 132 -15.49 -21.11 -1.15
N ASP A 133 -14.37 -20.89 -1.83
CA ASP A 133 -13.03 -21.39 -1.50
C ASP A 133 -12.13 -20.29 -0.90
N LEU A 134 -12.72 -19.33 -0.18
CA LEU A 134 -11.98 -18.27 0.48
C LEU A 134 -11.08 -18.83 1.60
N GLY A 135 -9.78 -18.59 1.51
CA GLY A 135 -8.83 -18.81 2.59
C GLY A 135 -8.73 -17.58 3.49
N VAL A 136 -7.55 -16.99 3.58
CA VAL A 136 -7.30 -15.73 4.32
C VAL A 136 -6.82 -14.64 3.39
N ILE A 137 -7.59 -13.56 3.32
CA ILE A 137 -7.19 -12.33 2.64
C ILE A 137 -6.91 -11.27 3.69
N TYR A 138 -5.73 -10.66 3.62
CA TYR A 138 -5.32 -9.63 4.56
C TYR A 138 -5.00 -8.31 3.88
N ALA A 139 -4.83 -7.26 4.69
CA ALA A 139 -4.22 -6.01 4.25
C ALA A 139 -3.45 -5.38 5.42
N GLY A 140 -2.20 -5.00 5.17
CA GLY A 140 -1.41 -4.13 6.04
C GLY A 140 -1.58 -2.67 5.66
N TYR A 141 -1.72 -1.77 6.64
CA TYR A 141 -1.70 -0.33 6.35
C TYR A 141 -1.09 0.49 7.49
N TRP A 142 -0.46 1.61 7.12
CA TRP A 142 0.15 2.57 8.03
C TRP A 142 -0.90 3.39 8.76
N ASP A 143 -1.60 2.82 9.75
CA ASP A 143 -2.75 3.44 10.40
C ASP A 143 -2.50 4.77 11.10
N MET A 144 -1.27 4.99 11.58
CA MET A 144 -0.89 6.28 12.18
C MET A 144 -0.70 7.38 11.13
N ILE A 145 -0.60 7.03 9.84
CA ILE A 145 -0.35 7.93 8.72
C ILE A 145 -1.58 8.02 7.79
N ASN A 146 -2.27 6.91 7.58
CA ASN A 146 -3.31 6.74 6.56
C ASN A 146 -4.57 6.07 7.14
N GLU A 147 -5.25 6.79 8.04
CA GLU A 147 -6.53 6.32 8.61
C GLU A 147 -7.63 6.12 7.56
N ALA A 148 -7.56 6.88 6.45
CA ALA A 148 -8.49 6.76 5.33
C ALA A 148 -8.42 5.36 4.71
N SER A 149 -7.22 4.78 4.61
CA SER A 149 -7.04 3.40 4.15
C SER A 149 -7.74 2.39 5.04
N GLY A 150 -7.62 2.53 6.36
CA GLY A 150 -8.33 1.65 7.30
C GLY A 150 -9.85 1.71 7.16
N ARG A 151 -10.42 2.87 6.85
CA ARG A 151 -11.87 2.99 6.58
C ARG A 151 -12.24 2.30 5.27
N LEU A 152 -11.42 2.45 4.23
CA LEU A 152 -11.64 1.85 2.92
C LEU A 152 -11.52 0.32 2.95
N LEU A 153 -10.45 -0.20 3.55
CA LEU A 153 -10.20 -1.63 3.69
C LEU A 153 -11.33 -2.35 4.44
N ARG A 154 -11.97 -1.71 5.43
CA ARG A 154 -13.12 -2.33 6.12
C ARG A 154 -14.34 -2.51 5.21
N ARG A 155 -14.49 -1.71 4.14
CA ARG A 155 -15.62 -1.83 3.19
C ARG A 155 -15.58 -3.14 2.42
N THR A 156 -14.37 -3.64 2.13
CA THR A 156 -14.19 -4.94 1.47
C THR A 156 -14.61 -6.11 2.36
N GLY A 157 -14.86 -5.87 3.67
CA GLY A 157 -15.26 -6.87 4.65
C GLY A 157 -14.12 -7.35 5.54
N LEU A 158 -12.90 -6.85 5.32
CA LEU A 158 -11.76 -7.10 6.19
C LEU A 158 -12.01 -6.52 7.60
N LYS A 159 -11.63 -7.30 8.62
CA LYS A 159 -11.84 -6.97 10.04
C LYS A 159 -10.50 -6.75 10.73
N PRO A 160 -10.39 -5.79 11.67
CA PRO A 160 -9.17 -5.59 12.45
C PRO A 160 -8.78 -6.85 13.22
N LYS A 161 -7.48 -7.17 13.21
CA LYS A 161 -6.94 -8.36 13.90
C LYS A 161 -5.73 -8.08 14.78
N GLY A 162 -5.05 -6.97 14.55
CA GLY A 162 -3.92 -6.57 15.38
C GLY A 162 -2.96 -5.71 14.59
N ARG A 163 -1.67 -5.93 14.83
CA ARG A 163 -0.58 -5.30 14.08
C ARG A 163 0.33 -6.36 13.48
N LYS A 164 0.86 -6.09 12.30
CA LYS A 164 1.84 -6.91 11.61
C LYS A 164 3.20 -6.23 11.69
N SER A 165 4.25 -7.01 12.01
CA SER A 165 5.61 -6.48 12.03
C SER A 165 6.00 -5.99 10.63
N VAL A 166 6.66 -4.83 10.57
CA VAL A 166 7.14 -4.27 9.30
C VAL A 166 8.34 -5.05 8.77
N ILE A 167 9.23 -5.54 9.63
CA ILE A 167 10.36 -6.38 9.21
C ILE A 167 9.89 -7.75 8.73
N GLU A 168 8.88 -8.32 9.38
CA GLU A 168 8.26 -9.56 8.91
C GLU A 168 7.51 -9.37 7.60
N GLU A 169 6.97 -8.18 7.31
CA GLU A 169 6.23 -7.93 6.07
C GLU A 169 7.17 -7.65 4.89
N TYR A 170 8.12 -6.73 5.07
CA TYR A 170 8.91 -6.19 3.97
C TYR A 170 10.38 -6.63 3.99
N GLY A 171 10.90 -7.10 5.13
CA GLY A 171 12.32 -7.33 5.31
C GLY A 171 13.11 -6.04 5.57
N GLY A 172 14.27 -6.18 6.23
CA GLY A 172 15.05 -5.03 6.71
C GLY A 172 15.54 -4.10 5.60
N ASP A 173 16.00 -4.65 4.47
CA ASP A 173 16.52 -3.84 3.36
C ASP A 173 15.41 -3.01 2.69
N ARG A 174 14.23 -3.59 2.48
CA ARG A 174 13.08 -2.85 1.97
C ARG A 174 12.62 -1.79 2.97
N CYS A 175 12.62 -2.06 4.28
CA CYS A 175 12.30 -1.05 5.28
C CYS A 175 13.28 0.14 5.26
N ARG A 176 14.58 -0.11 5.10
CA ARG A 176 15.59 0.97 4.94
C ARG A 176 15.34 1.77 3.66
N MET A 177 15.07 1.10 2.54
CA MET A 177 14.71 1.75 1.28
C MET A 177 13.48 2.65 1.42
N ILE A 178 12.43 2.19 2.11
CA ILE A 178 11.23 3.00 2.41
C ILE A 178 11.61 4.23 3.24
N PHE A 179 12.46 4.07 4.26
CA PHE A 179 12.90 5.19 5.07
C PHE A 179 13.69 6.23 4.26
N GLU A 180 14.62 5.78 3.40
CA GLU A 180 15.35 6.68 2.50
C GLU A 180 14.43 7.44 1.54
N PHE A 181 13.42 6.75 0.99
CA PHE A 181 12.42 7.38 0.14
C PHE A 181 11.63 8.46 0.90
N ASP A 182 11.24 8.18 2.14
CA ASP A 182 10.55 9.14 2.98
C ASP A 182 11.41 10.37 3.33
N LEU A 183 12.70 10.17 3.63
CA LEU A 183 13.65 11.28 3.83
C LEU A 183 13.81 12.12 2.56
N TRP A 184 13.89 11.47 1.39
CA TRP A 184 13.89 12.16 0.12
C TRP A 184 12.61 12.99 -0.07
N ARG A 185 11.43 12.43 0.19
CA ARG A 185 10.14 13.16 0.14
C ARG A 185 10.16 14.39 1.04
N LEU A 186 10.64 14.23 2.28
CA LEU A 186 10.78 15.32 3.24
C LEU A 186 11.68 16.44 2.72
N SER A 187 12.82 16.09 2.12
CA SER A 187 13.76 17.08 1.55
C SER A 187 13.19 17.84 0.34
N LYS A 188 12.29 17.20 -0.42
CA LYS A 188 11.66 17.79 -1.61
C LYS A 188 10.39 18.59 -1.30
N ALA A 189 9.84 18.44 -0.10
CA ALA A 189 8.61 19.11 0.32
C ALA A 189 8.76 20.63 0.33
N ALA A 190 7.69 21.32 -0.08
CA ALA A 190 7.65 22.78 -0.05
C ALA A 190 7.72 23.27 1.41
N PRO A 191 8.50 24.32 1.73
CA PRO A 191 8.56 24.86 3.09
C PRO A 191 7.16 25.22 3.63
N GLY A 192 6.97 25.10 4.94
CA GLY A 192 5.70 25.39 5.60
C GLY A 192 4.89 24.14 5.91
N ASP A 193 3.57 24.23 5.75
CA ASP A 193 2.62 23.20 6.20
C ASP A 193 2.81 21.85 5.49
N ASP A 194 3.16 21.86 4.20
CA ASP A 194 3.42 20.65 3.43
C ASP A 194 4.61 19.87 4.01
N ARG A 195 5.76 20.52 4.20
CA ARG A 195 6.92 19.90 4.84
C ARG A 195 6.65 19.44 6.26
N ASN A 196 5.86 20.18 7.04
CA ASN A 196 5.50 19.78 8.41
C ASN A 196 4.58 18.55 8.43
N ALA A 197 3.65 18.46 7.47
CA ALA A 197 2.80 17.29 7.29
C ALA A 197 3.64 16.07 6.91
N ILE A 198 4.55 16.20 5.93
CA ILE A 198 5.45 15.12 5.53
C ILE A 198 6.37 14.72 6.71
N LEU A 199 6.96 15.67 7.42
CA LEU A 199 7.78 15.39 8.62
C LEU A 199 7.02 14.53 9.63
N SER A 200 5.75 14.86 9.88
CA SER A 200 4.91 14.09 10.79
C SER A 200 4.67 12.65 10.30
N GLN A 201 4.48 12.45 8.99
CA GLN A 201 4.34 11.11 8.40
C GLN A 201 5.64 10.31 8.53
N VAL A 202 6.78 10.91 8.15
CA VAL A 202 8.08 10.23 8.21
C VAL A 202 8.48 9.91 9.64
N ALA A 203 8.24 10.80 10.60
CA ALA A 203 8.51 10.55 12.01
C ALA A 203 7.71 9.34 12.55
N ARG A 204 6.44 9.18 12.15
CA ARG A 204 5.64 8.00 12.51
C ARG A 204 6.26 6.73 11.91
N ARG A 205 6.56 6.73 10.62
CA ARG A 205 7.14 5.53 9.99
C ARG A 205 8.51 5.19 10.59
N ALA A 206 9.35 6.20 10.84
CA ALA A 206 10.64 6.05 11.50
C ALA A 206 10.51 5.41 12.88
N GLY A 207 9.53 5.82 13.69
CA GLY A 207 9.30 5.20 15.00
C GLY A 207 8.94 3.71 14.91
N ALA A 208 8.19 3.30 13.89
CA ALA A 208 7.93 1.87 13.64
C ALA A 208 9.22 1.11 13.27
N PHE A 209 10.11 1.71 12.47
CA PHE A 209 11.41 1.11 12.12
C PHE A 209 12.38 1.04 13.30
N VAL A 210 12.39 2.06 14.16
CA VAL A 210 13.18 2.07 15.39
C VAL A 210 12.71 0.98 16.36
N ALA A 211 11.40 0.81 16.51
CA ALA A 211 10.85 -0.18 17.44
C ALA A 211 11.07 -1.64 17.01
N GLU A 212 11.38 -1.88 15.74
CA GLU A 212 11.73 -3.20 15.20
C GLU A 212 13.23 -3.32 14.87
N ASP A 213 14.07 -2.46 15.48
CA ASP A 213 15.54 -2.48 15.39
C ASP A 213 16.10 -2.40 13.95
N ILE A 214 15.36 -1.81 13.01
CA ILE A 214 15.79 -1.65 11.62
C ILE A 214 16.80 -0.50 11.49
N ILE A 215 16.57 0.58 12.24
CA ILE A 215 17.41 1.80 12.29
C ILE A 215 17.52 2.26 13.76
N PRO A 216 18.72 2.63 14.25
CA PRO A 216 18.87 3.22 15.59
C PRO A 216 18.09 4.53 15.75
N ARG A 217 17.55 4.78 16.94
CA ARG A 217 16.77 6.00 17.22
C ARG A 217 17.54 7.29 16.94
N ASP A 218 18.81 7.34 17.33
CA ASP A 218 19.64 8.52 17.16
C ASP A 218 19.93 8.79 15.67
N ASP A 219 20.15 7.75 14.88
CA ASP A 219 20.33 7.84 13.43
C ASP A 219 19.05 8.32 12.75
N ALA A 220 17.88 7.82 13.18
CA ALA A 220 16.59 8.27 12.66
C ALA A 220 16.36 9.76 12.94
N LEU A 221 16.65 10.23 14.16
CA LEU A 221 16.52 11.65 14.53
C LEU A 221 17.51 12.55 13.78
N ALA A 222 18.76 12.11 13.63
CA ALA A 222 19.75 12.84 12.84
C ALA A 222 19.31 12.95 11.37
N SER A 223 18.88 11.84 10.76
CA SER A 223 18.44 11.81 9.36
C SER A 223 17.22 12.69 9.11
N LEU A 224 16.24 12.66 10.02
CA LEU A 224 15.06 13.53 9.99
C LEU A 224 15.45 15.01 10.06
N LYS A 225 16.36 15.36 10.98
CA LYS A 225 16.83 16.73 11.16
C LYS A 225 17.51 17.26 9.89
N ASP A 226 18.41 16.47 9.34
CA ASP A 226 19.19 16.82 8.16
C ASP A 226 18.26 16.99 6.94
N SER A 227 17.32 16.06 6.74
CA SER A 227 16.37 16.11 5.61
C SER A 227 15.32 17.21 5.76
N TYR A 228 14.94 17.59 6.98
CA TYR A 228 14.04 18.72 7.23
C TYR A 228 14.71 20.08 6.93
N GLY A 229 16.04 20.15 7.05
CA GLY A 229 16.83 21.33 6.74
C GLY A 229 16.79 22.41 7.83
N SER A 230 16.65 22.02 9.11
CA SER A 230 16.58 22.92 10.26
C SER A 230 17.65 22.57 11.31
N PRO A 231 18.21 23.55 12.05
CA PRO A 231 19.14 23.28 13.14
C PRO A 231 18.54 22.44 14.28
N SER A 232 17.20 22.37 14.37
CA SER A 232 16.48 21.50 15.30
C SER A 232 15.21 20.95 14.67
N LEU A 233 14.87 19.70 14.98
CA LEU A 233 13.53 19.17 14.76
C LEU A 233 12.51 19.89 15.65
N THR A 234 11.26 19.92 15.21
CA THR A 234 10.16 20.38 16.06
C THR A 234 9.99 19.40 17.22
N ARG A 235 9.60 19.90 18.41
CA ARG A 235 9.28 19.04 19.56
C ARG A 235 8.18 18.02 19.21
N ASP A 236 7.28 18.40 18.32
CA ASP A 236 6.20 17.56 17.84
C ASP A 236 6.72 16.34 17.07
N ALA A 237 7.70 16.51 16.17
CA ALA A 237 8.26 15.39 15.40
C ALA A 237 8.94 14.34 16.30
N ILE A 238 9.67 14.77 17.33
CA ILE A 238 10.30 13.87 18.31
C ILE A 238 9.22 13.12 19.10
N THR A 239 8.19 13.84 19.56
CA THR A 239 7.07 13.25 20.31
C THR A 239 6.32 12.22 19.45
N ILE A 240 6.05 12.55 18.19
CA ILE A 240 5.39 11.65 17.24
C ILE A 240 6.20 10.37 17.01
N LEU A 241 7.52 10.49 16.86
CA LEU A 241 8.41 9.34 16.72
C LEU A 241 8.33 8.44 17.97
N ASP A 242 8.45 9.02 19.17
CA ASP A 242 8.40 8.29 20.43
C ASP A 242 7.04 7.64 20.70
N GLU A 243 5.94 8.26 20.26
CA GLU A 243 4.61 7.65 20.28
C GLU A 243 4.52 6.44 19.34
N SER A 244 5.10 6.55 18.15
CA SER A 244 5.09 5.45 17.19
C SER A 244 5.99 4.29 17.61
N ILE A 245 7.09 4.55 18.34
CA ILE A 245 7.92 3.49 18.93
C ILE A 245 7.09 2.59 19.87
N LYS A 246 6.16 3.19 20.62
CA LYS A 246 5.29 2.45 21.55
C LYS A 246 4.22 1.62 20.84
N ARG A 247 4.08 1.74 19.52
CA ARG A 247 3.06 1.08 18.70
C ARG A 247 3.66 0.51 17.41
N PRO A 248 4.61 -0.46 17.51
CA PRO A 248 5.35 -1.00 16.36
C PRO A 248 4.45 -1.68 15.33
N GLY A 249 4.98 -1.86 14.12
CA GLY A 249 4.28 -2.52 13.03
C GLY A 249 3.24 -1.65 12.33
N MET A 250 2.47 -2.28 11.44
CA MET A 250 1.32 -1.71 10.74
C MET A 250 0.02 -2.28 11.27
N ALA A 251 -1.09 -1.55 11.14
CA ALA A 251 -2.38 -2.17 11.41
C ALA A 251 -2.68 -3.27 10.39
N TYR A 252 -3.25 -4.35 10.88
CA TYR A 252 -3.53 -5.56 10.11
C TYR A 252 -5.02 -5.88 10.18
N LEU A 253 -5.62 -6.03 9.00
CA LEU A 253 -6.99 -6.50 8.85
C LEU A 253 -6.99 -7.79 8.03
N GLU A 254 -8.00 -8.62 8.26
CA GLU A 254 -8.18 -9.82 7.46
C GLU A 254 -9.66 -10.21 7.33
N ILE A 255 -9.96 -11.01 6.32
CA ILE A 255 -11.17 -11.81 6.21
C ILE A 255 -10.76 -13.27 6.04
N ARG A 256 -11.54 -14.17 6.63
CA ARG A 256 -11.30 -15.62 6.59
C ARG A 256 -12.55 -16.31 6.06
N GLY A 257 -12.36 -17.29 5.17
CA GLY A 257 -13.39 -18.27 4.91
C GLY A 257 -13.55 -19.27 6.05
N THR A 258 -14.56 -20.13 5.94
CA THR A 258 -14.92 -21.10 6.97
C THR A 258 -13.84 -22.18 7.14
N GLY A 259 -13.27 -22.32 8.34
CA GLY A 259 -12.37 -23.43 8.69
C GLY A 259 -10.87 -23.12 8.67
N GLU A 260 -10.45 -21.92 8.27
CA GLU A 260 -9.03 -21.56 8.09
C GLU A 260 -8.43 -20.83 9.30
N THR A 261 -7.37 -21.40 9.89
CA THR A 261 -6.72 -20.88 11.11
C THR A 261 -5.34 -20.27 10.89
N ALA A 262 -4.65 -20.57 9.79
CA ALA A 262 -3.29 -20.09 9.55
C ALA A 262 -3.26 -18.59 9.15
N ALA A 263 -2.17 -17.88 9.45
CA ALA A 263 -1.96 -16.52 8.97
C ALA A 263 -1.29 -16.53 7.57
N PRO A 264 -1.74 -15.70 6.62
CA PRO A 264 -1.14 -15.63 5.28
C PRO A 264 0.26 -15.02 5.31
N GLN A 265 1.16 -15.56 4.49
CA GLN A 265 2.52 -15.03 4.30
C GLN A 265 2.54 -14.02 3.15
N ASN A 266 3.30 -12.92 3.29
CA ASN A 266 3.59 -12.04 2.15
C ASN A 266 4.64 -12.72 1.25
N ARG A 267 4.29 -13.00 -0.01
CA ARG A 267 5.19 -13.59 -1.01
C ARG A 267 5.77 -12.57 -2.00
N LEU A 268 5.46 -11.29 -1.85
CA LEU A 268 6.03 -10.17 -2.64
C LEU A 268 7.34 -9.62 -2.04
N LYS A 269 7.93 -10.32 -1.05
CA LYS A 269 9.22 -9.99 -0.44
C LYS A 269 10.35 -9.99 -1.45
#